data_AF-A0A519Z993-F1
#
_entry.id   AF-A0A519Z993-F1
#
_cell.length_a   1.000
_cell.length_b   1.000
_cell.length_c   1.000
_cell.angle_alpha   90.00
_cell.angle_beta   90.00
_cell.angle_gamma   90.00
#
_symmetry.space_group_name_H-M   'P 1'
#
loop_
_entity.id
_entity.type
_entity.pdbx_description
1 polymer ?
#
loop_
_entity_poly.entity_id
_entity_poly.type
_entity_poly.pdbx_seq_one_letter_code
_entity_poly.pdbx_strand_id
1 'polypeptide(L)'
;MGAAPVHAPVDYLLHLADNALVLGQRNAEWCGHGPILEEDLALANNSLDLLGQARLLYQHAAALINDDADLARRFAHLRGARQDGRLTEDTLAYFRDVAEFRNHTLLELPHSGPLAGTATSDRDYATTIARNFIYSAFMVLVWDRLQS
;
A
#
# COMPACT_ATOMS: atom_id res chain seq x y z
N MET A 1 28.07 -13.47 -20.02
CA MET A 1 27.72 -12.16 -19.43
C MET A 1 26.22 -12.17 -19.16
N GLY A 2 25.81 -12.46 -17.92
CA GLY A 2 24.39 -12.33 -17.55
C GLY A 2 24.03 -10.85 -17.54
N ALA A 3 22.92 -10.48 -18.18
CA ALA A 3 22.41 -9.13 -18.06
C ALA A 3 22.15 -8.83 -16.57
N ALA A 4 22.51 -7.64 -16.11
CA ALA A 4 22.14 -7.21 -14.76
C ALA A 4 20.61 -7.30 -14.63
N PRO A 5 20.08 -7.76 -13.48
CA PRO A 5 18.64 -7.85 -13.28
C PRO A 5 18.01 -6.47 -13.52
N VAL A 6 17.00 -6.43 -14.39
CA VAL A 6 16.22 -5.21 -14.62
C VAL A 6 15.28 -5.06 -13.44
N HIS A 7 15.53 -4.07 -12.60
CA HIS A 7 14.63 -3.72 -11.51
C HIS A 7 13.50 -2.84 -12.01
N ALA A 8 12.30 -3.05 -11.47
CA ALA A 8 11.23 -2.09 -11.65
C ALA A 8 11.66 -0.71 -11.10
N PRO A 9 11.26 0.40 -11.73
CA PRO A 9 11.54 1.72 -11.19
C PRO A 9 11.05 1.85 -9.75
N VAL A 10 11.85 2.45 -8.86
CA VAL A 10 11.50 2.62 -7.44
C VAL A 10 10.14 3.28 -7.25
N ASP A 11 9.81 4.27 -8.07
CA ASP A 11 8.51 4.95 -8.05
C ASP A 11 7.34 3.99 -8.30
N TYR A 12 7.52 2.95 -9.12
CA TYR A 12 6.52 1.92 -9.38
C TYR A 12 6.42 0.92 -8.23
N LEU A 13 7.56 0.55 -7.60
CA LEU A 13 7.55 -0.27 -6.39
C LEU A 13 6.81 0.45 -5.24
N LEU A 14 7.08 1.74 -5.05
CA LEU A 14 6.36 2.56 -4.08
C LEU A 14 4.86 2.64 -4.42
N HIS A 15 4.49 2.81 -5.69
CA HIS A 15 3.08 2.76 -6.12
C HIS A 15 2.38 1.48 -5.67
N LEU A 16 3.00 0.31 -5.89
CA LEU A 16 2.45 -0.98 -5.48
C LEU A 16 2.40 -1.14 -3.96
N ALA A 17 3.45 -0.70 -3.26
CA ALA A 17 3.53 -0.76 -1.80
C ALA A 17 2.49 0.15 -1.13
N ASP A 18 2.32 1.36 -1.64
CA ASP A 18 1.37 2.36 -1.15
C ASP A 18 -0.06 1.85 -1.32
N ASN A 19 -0.37 1.23 -2.48
CA ASN A 19 -1.68 0.60 -2.70
C ASN A 19 -1.99 -0.46 -1.65
N ALA A 20 -1.03 -1.37 -1.41
CA ALA A 20 -1.20 -2.45 -0.45
C ALA A 20 -1.33 -1.92 0.98
N LEU A 21 -0.48 -0.96 1.38
CA LEU A 21 -0.52 -0.35 2.71
C LEU A 21 -1.85 0.38 2.97
N VAL A 22 -2.28 1.23 2.04
CA VAL A 22 -3.49 2.05 2.21
C VAL A 22 -4.75 1.19 2.20
N LEU A 23 -4.86 0.22 1.29
CA LEU A 23 -6.01 -0.69 1.28
C LEU A 23 -6.02 -1.59 2.53
N GLY A 24 -4.85 -2.10 2.94
CA GLY A 24 -4.71 -2.89 4.16
C GLY A 24 -5.16 -2.12 5.39
N GLN A 25 -4.74 -0.85 5.50
CA GLN A 25 -5.17 0.02 6.59
C GLN A 25 -6.68 0.31 6.56
N ARG A 26 -7.25 0.62 5.38
CA ARG A 26 -8.69 0.82 5.27
C ARG A 26 -9.45 -0.43 5.65
N ASN A 27 -9.04 -1.61 5.20
CA ASN A 27 -9.73 -2.84 5.54
C ASN A 27 -9.61 -3.17 7.05
N ALA A 28 -8.48 -2.84 7.69
CA ALA A 28 -8.28 -3.04 9.13
C ALA A 28 -9.23 -2.21 10.01
N GLU A 29 -9.78 -1.09 9.50
CA GLU A 29 -10.77 -0.29 10.24
C GLU A 29 -12.06 -1.07 10.53
N TRP A 30 -12.35 -2.14 9.78
CA TRP A 30 -13.46 -3.05 10.03
C TRP A 30 -13.24 -4.04 11.16
N CYS A 31 -12.02 -4.17 11.69
CA CYS A 31 -11.73 -5.12 12.77
C CYS A 31 -12.67 -4.90 13.96
N GLY A 32 -13.48 -5.92 14.30
CA GLY A 32 -14.50 -5.86 15.35
C GLY A 32 -15.82 -5.22 14.94
N HIS A 33 -15.99 -4.87 13.67
CA HIS A 33 -17.15 -4.15 13.12
C HIS A 33 -17.76 -4.85 11.90
N GLY A 34 -17.24 -6.02 11.49
CA GLY A 34 -17.77 -6.75 10.34
C GLY A 34 -19.24 -7.15 10.52
N PRO A 35 -20.00 -7.40 9.43
CA PRO A 35 -21.42 -7.76 9.53
C PRO A 35 -21.68 -9.02 10.37
N ILE A 36 -20.79 -10.01 10.26
CA ILE A 36 -20.70 -11.20 11.09
C ILE A 36 -19.21 -11.56 11.31
N LEU A 37 -18.94 -12.54 12.16
CA LEU A 37 -17.58 -12.90 12.58
C LEU A 37 -16.72 -13.41 11.42
N GLU A 38 -17.32 -14.17 10.50
CA GLU A 38 -16.66 -14.75 9.34
C GLU A 38 -16.12 -13.66 8.41
N GLU A 39 -16.95 -12.67 8.09
CA GLU A 39 -16.61 -11.52 7.26
C GLU A 39 -15.56 -10.62 7.91
N ASP A 40 -15.62 -10.44 9.23
CA ASP A 40 -14.63 -9.69 10.00
C ASP A 40 -13.26 -10.39 9.94
N LEU A 41 -13.25 -11.70 10.23
CA LEU A 41 -12.03 -12.51 10.17
C LEU A 41 -11.44 -12.57 8.76
N ALA A 42 -12.28 -12.71 7.74
CA ALA A 42 -11.85 -12.73 6.34
C ALA A 42 -11.21 -11.38 5.93
N LEU A 43 -11.80 -10.25 6.34
CA LEU A 43 -11.28 -8.94 6.01
C LEU A 43 -10.01 -8.60 6.80
N ALA A 44 -9.92 -9.02 8.05
CA ALA A 44 -8.69 -8.93 8.85
C ALA A 44 -7.54 -9.74 8.22
N ASN A 45 -7.82 -10.95 7.72
CA ASN A 45 -6.83 -11.77 7.04
C ASN A 45 -6.33 -11.12 5.74
N ASN A 46 -7.26 -10.63 4.90
CA ASN A 46 -6.90 -9.86 3.70
C ASN A 46 -6.04 -8.63 4.04
N SER A 47 -6.33 -7.95 5.15
CA SER A 47 -5.55 -6.78 5.59
C SER A 47 -4.12 -7.17 5.98
N LEU A 48 -3.94 -8.32 6.64
CA LEU A 48 -2.63 -8.86 6.99
C LEU A 48 -1.81 -9.23 5.75
N ASP A 49 -2.43 -9.86 4.75
CA ASP A 49 -1.78 -10.21 3.49
C ASP A 49 -1.31 -8.94 2.74
N LEU A 50 -2.16 -7.92 2.67
CA LEU A 50 -1.82 -6.63 2.06
C LEU A 50 -0.68 -5.93 2.80
N LEU A 51 -0.68 -5.95 4.14
CA LEU A 51 0.43 -5.41 4.93
C LEU A 51 1.73 -6.19 4.67
N GLY A 52 1.67 -7.51 4.55
CA GLY A 52 2.80 -8.35 4.15
C GLY A 52 3.35 -7.99 2.77
N GLN A 53 2.46 -7.75 1.79
CA GLN A 53 2.86 -7.28 0.45
C GLN A 53 3.54 -5.92 0.51
N ALA A 54 2.94 -4.94 1.20
CA ALA A 54 3.50 -3.61 1.37
C ALA A 54 4.91 -3.68 1.98
N ARG A 55 5.07 -4.49 3.02
CA ARG A 55 6.34 -4.73 3.70
C ARG A 55 7.42 -5.20 2.73
N LEU A 56 7.16 -6.27 1.98
CA LEU A 56 8.12 -6.83 1.03
C LEU A 56 8.50 -5.81 -0.06
N LEU A 57 7.53 -5.07 -0.57
CA LEU A 57 7.75 -4.06 -1.61
C LEU A 57 8.57 -2.86 -1.08
N TYR A 58 8.27 -2.37 0.13
CA TYR A 58 9.04 -1.29 0.74
C TYR A 58 10.45 -1.71 1.10
N GLN A 59 10.67 -2.93 1.61
CA GLN A 59 12.02 -3.44 1.84
C GLN A 59 12.83 -3.44 0.54
N HIS A 60 12.22 -3.90 -0.56
CA HIS A 60 12.88 -3.91 -1.86
C HIS A 60 13.18 -2.49 -2.37
N ALA A 61 12.21 -1.58 -2.30
CA ALA A 61 12.40 -0.18 -2.68
C ALA A 61 13.50 0.49 -1.83
N ALA A 62 13.50 0.27 -0.51
CA ALA A 62 14.50 0.80 0.39
C ALA A 62 15.91 0.28 0.06
N ALA A 63 16.05 -1.01 -0.27
CA ALA A 63 17.32 -1.58 -0.71
C ALA A 63 17.86 -0.85 -1.95
N LEU A 64 17.03 -0.71 -2.99
CA LEU A 64 17.42 -0.01 -4.22
C LEU A 64 17.77 1.47 -3.98
N ILE A 65 17.01 2.17 -3.13
CA ILE A 65 17.30 3.57 -2.81
C ILE A 65 18.62 3.71 -2.03
N ASN A 66 18.90 2.79 -1.10
CA ASN A 66 20.12 2.86 -0.31
C ASN A 66 21.38 2.56 -1.13
N ASP A 67 21.26 1.76 -2.19
CA ASP A 67 22.38 1.34 -3.04
C ASP A 67 22.65 2.32 -4.20
N ASP A 68 21.75 3.27 -4.44
CA ASP A 68 21.88 4.32 -5.47
C ASP A 68 22.00 5.71 -4.82
N ALA A 69 23.12 6.39 -5.04
CA ALA A 69 23.41 7.69 -4.44
C ALA A 69 22.46 8.81 -4.90
N ASP A 70 21.94 8.73 -6.12
CA ASP A 70 21.03 9.74 -6.67
C ASP A 70 19.62 9.55 -6.09
N LEU A 71 19.17 8.30 -5.98
CA LEU A 71 17.95 7.97 -5.25
C LEU A 71 18.06 8.33 -3.77
N ALA A 72 19.16 7.99 -3.10
CA ALA A 72 19.37 8.34 -1.70
C ALA A 72 19.27 9.85 -1.43
N ARG A 73 19.70 10.69 -2.39
CA ARG A 73 19.54 12.16 -2.31
C ARG A 73 18.08 12.60 -2.41
N ARG A 74 17.24 11.93 -3.22
CA ARG A 74 15.80 12.24 -3.31
C ARG A 74 15.07 12.02 -1.99
N PHE A 75 15.49 11.04 -1.19
CA PHE A 75 14.93 10.71 0.13
C PHE A 75 15.79 11.26 1.28
N ALA A 76 16.44 12.41 1.07
CA ALA A 76 17.30 13.03 2.08
C ALA A 76 16.52 13.66 3.23
N HIS A 77 15.26 14.06 3.01
CA HIS A 77 14.38 14.60 4.06
C HIS A 77 14.05 13.55 5.13
N LEU A 78 14.08 12.26 4.77
CA LEU A 78 13.83 11.15 5.69
C LEU A 78 15.03 10.77 6.57
N ARG A 79 16.14 11.54 6.57
CA ARG A 79 17.36 11.21 7.32
C ARG A 79 17.13 10.97 8.81
N GLY A 80 16.22 11.71 9.44
CA GLY A 80 15.91 11.56 10.87
C GLY A 80 15.19 10.26 11.24
N ALA A 81 14.61 9.58 10.24
CA ALA A 81 13.84 8.34 10.42
C ALA A 81 14.58 7.09 9.92
N ARG A 82 15.86 7.24 9.54
CA ARG A 82 16.71 6.13 9.10
C ARG A 82 17.20 5.31 10.28
N GLN A 83 17.27 4.00 10.10
CA GLN A 83 17.86 3.07 11.07
C GLN A 83 19.28 2.73 10.60
N ASP A 84 20.28 2.94 11.44
CA ASP A 84 21.71 2.76 11.11
C ASP A 84 22.14 3.47 9.82
N GLY A 85 21.59 4.66 9.58
CA GLY A 85 21.85 5.47 8.38
C GLY A 85 21.17 4.95 7.10
N ARG A 86 20.40 3.88 7.16
CA ARG A 86 19.68 3.28 6.01
C ARG A 86 18.18 3.53 6.09
N LEU A 87 17.55 3.64 4.91
CA LEU A 87 16.10 3.57 4.79
C LEU A 87 15.63 2.14 5.06
N THR A 88 14.51 2.01 5.75
CA THR A 88 13.82 0.73 5.98
C THR A 88 12.37 0.82 5.50
N GLU A 89 11.65 -0.30 5.59
CA GLU A 89 10.20 -0.34 5.31
C GLU A 89 9.44 0.67 6.14
N ASP A 90 9.76 0.79 7.42
CA ASP A 90 9.13 1.70 8.36
C ASP A 90 9.41 3.16 7.99
N THR A 91 10.64 3.46 7.55
CA THR A 91 10.97 4.82 7.10
C THR A 91 10.09 5.24 5.92
N LEU A 92 9.86 4.33 4.96
CA LEU A 92 9.03 4.61 3.79
C LEU A 92 7.53 4.60 4.11
N ALA A 93 7.07 3.76 5.02
CA ALA A 93 5.65 3.67 5.37
C ALA A 93 5.17 4.82 6.25
N TYR A 94 5.99 5.27 7.22
CA TYR A 94 5.51 6.16 8.29
C TYR A 94 6.02 7.60 8.23
N PHE A 95 7.11 7.88 7.50
CA PHE A 95 7.76 9.20 7.56
C PHE A 95 7.70 9.99 6.25
N ARG A 96 7.05 9.45 5.22
CA ARG A 96 6.71 10.19 4.00
C ARG A 96 5.48 11.07 4.22
N ASP A 97 5.45 12.22 3.55
CA ASP A 97 4.28 13.09 3.54
C ASP A 97 3.21 12.60 2.54
N VAL A 98 1.98 13.09 2.68
CA VAL A 98 0.81 12.72 1.87
C VAL A 98 1.09 12.88 0.37
N ALA A 99 1.78 13.95 -0.04
CA ALA A 99 2.10 14.20 -1.44
C ALA A 99 3.11 13.20 -2.04
N GLU A 100 3.79 12.41 -1.20
CA GLU A 100 4.77 11.40 -1.62
C GLU A 100 4.15 10.01 -1.76
N PHE A 101 2.91 9.82 -1.28
CA PHE A 101 2.14 8.61 -1.49
C PHE A 101 1.58 8.56 -2.91
N ARG A 102 1.60 7.37 -3.49
CA ARG A 102 1.24 7.10 -4.88
C ARG A 102 0.10 6.10 -5.01
N ASN A 103 -0.62 5.79 -3.93
CA ASN A 103 -1.74 4.88 -4.00
C ASN A 103 -2.84 5.39 -4.95
N HIS A 104 -3.63 4.48 -5.50
CA HIS A 104 -4.85 4.83 -6.18
C HIS A 104 -5.83 5.48 -5.19
N THR A 105 -6.44 6.60 -5.59
CA THR A 105 -7.48 7.29 -4.80
C THR A 105 -8.64 6.38 -4.42
N LEU A 106 -8.96 5.37 -5.24
CA LEU A 106 -9.97 4.36 -4.91
C LEU A 106 -9.72 3.68 -3.55
N LEU A 107 -8.45 3.52 -3.16
CA LEU A 107 -8.05 2.75 -1.99
C LEU A 107 -8.11 3.56 -0.70
N GLU A 108 -8.13 4.89 -0.78
CA GLU A 108 -8.24 5.76 0.40
C GLU A 108 -9.70 6.11 0.75
N LEU A 109 -10.64 5.79 -0.15
CA LEU A 109 -12.07 6.10 0.04
C LEU A 109 -12.62 5.48 1.33
N PRO A 110 -13.53 6.20 2.03
CA PRO A 110 -14.15 5.70 3.25
C PRO A 110 -15.03 4.48 2.98
N HIS A 111 -15.50 3.85 4.06
CA HIS A 111 -16.43 2.71 3.99
C HIS A 111 -17.87 3.10 3.67
N SER A 112 -18.15 4.35 3.32
CA SER A 112 -19.47 4.82 2.93
C SER A 112 -19.50 5.14 1.44
N GLY A 113 -20.68 4.97 0.83
CA GLY A 113 -20.89 5.34 -0.56
C GLY A 113 -20.68 6.84 -0.82
N PRO A 114 -20.78 7.29 -2.07
CA PRO A 114 -20.64 8.70 -2.41
C PRO A 114 -21.72 9.55 -1.71
N LEU A 115 -21.26 10.51 -0.92
CA LEU A 115 -22.12 11.44 -0.18
C LEU A 115 -21.84 12.88 -0.61
N ALA A 116 -22.84 13.76 -0.45
CA ALA A 116 -22.59 15.19 -0.50
C ALA A 116 -21.64 15.60 0.64
N GLY A 117 -20.83 16.64 0.46
CA GLY A 117 -19.76 17.00 1.42
C GLY A 117 -20.21 17.34 2.84
N THR A 118 -21.52 17.58 3.05
CA THR A 118 -22.12 17.83 4.37
C THR A 118 -22.85 16.62 4.96
N ALA A 119 -22.91 15.50 4.23
CA ALA A 119 -23.65 14.32 4.64
C ALA A 119 -22.70 13.28 5.24
N THR A 120 -23.17 12.62 6.30
CA THR A 120 -22.51 11.48 6.93
C THR A 120 -23.40 10.25 6.79
N SER A 121 -22.77 9.08 6.73
CA SER A 121 -23.46 7.79 6.72
C SER A 121 -22.64 6.79 7.51
N ASP A 122 -23.30 5.76 8.02
CA ASP A 122 -22.65 4.63 8.64
C ASP A 122 -21.79 3.87 7.62
N ARG A 123 -20.95 2.96 8.12
CA ARG A 123 -20.13 2.11 7.25
C ARG A 123 -21.03 1.15 6.47
N ASP A 124 -20.81 1.11 5.17
CA ASP A 124 -21.47 0.21 4.24
C ASP A 124 -20.48 -0.87 3.76
N TYR A 125 -20.76 -2.11 4.14
CA TYR A 125 -19.93 -3.24 3.75
C TYR A 125 -19.92 -3.46 2.24
N ALA A 126 -21.01 -3.16 1.53
CA ALA A 126 -21.08 -3.31 0.07
C ALA A 126 -20.08 -2.39 -0.64
N THR A 127 -19.92 -1.15 -0.16
CA THR A 127 -18.89 -0.21 -0.64
C THR A 127 -17.49 -0.80 -0.46
N THR A 128 -17.21 -1.43 0.68
CA THR A 128 -15.92 -2.08 0.95
C THR A 128 -15.68 -3.28 0.03
N ILE A 129 -16.69 -4.13 -0.18
CA ILE A 129 -16.61 -5.26 -1.09
C ILE A 129 -16.37 -4.81 -2.53
N ALA A 130 -17.09 -3.78 -3.00
CA ALA A 130 -16.89 -3.24 -4.34
C ALA A 130 -15.47 -2.72 -4.55
N ARG A 131 -14.93 -1.95 -3.59
CA ARG A 131 -13.54 -1.46 -3.62
C ARG A 131 -12.53 -2.63 -3.72
N ASN A 132 -12.67 -3.62 -2.83
CA ASN A 132 -11.77 -4.77 -2.79
C ASN A 132 -11.87 -5.59 -4.08
N PHE A 133 -13.08 -5.87 -4.57
CA PHE A 133 -13.28 -6.62 -5.81
C PHE A 133 -12.62 -5.94 -7.01
N ILE A 134 -12.85 -4.64 -7.21
CA ILE A 134 -12.28 -3.88 -8.33
C ILE A 134 -10.76 -3.89 -8.26
N TYR A 135 -10.19 -3.63 -7.09
CA TYR A 135 -8.73 -3.64 -6.91
C TYR A 135 -8.15 -5.03 -7.12
N SER A 136 -8.71 -6.08 -6.52
CA SER A 136 -8.23 -7.45 -6.66
C SER A 136 -8.32 -7.95 -8.10
N ALA A 137 -9.43 -7.66 -8.81
CA ALA A 137 -9.59 -8.03 -10.21
C ALA A 137 -8.54 -7.39 -11.12
N PHE A 138 -8.19 -6.13 -10.84
CA PHE A 138 -7.09 -5.44 -11.52
C PHE A 138 -5.72 -6.04 -11.16
N MET A 139 -5.44 -6.20 -9.87
CA MET A 139 -4.13 -6.62 -9.38
C MET A 139 -3.76 -8.04 -9.74
N VAL A 140 -4.73 -8.95 -9.87
CA VAL A 140 -4.47 -10.31 -10.38
C VAL A 140 -3.81 -10.26 -11.76
N LEU A 141 -4.29 -9.38 -12.65
CA LEU A 141 -3.71 -9.22 -13.99
C LEU A 141 -2.36 -8.51 -13.95
N VAL A 142 -2.18 -7.52 -13.06
CA VAL A 142 -0.91 -6.81 -12.91
C VAL A 142 0.18 -7.76 -12.42
N TRP A 143 -0.10 -8.55 -11.38
CA TRP A 143 0.89 -9.47 -10.82
C TRP A 143 1.29 -10.57 -11.79
N ASP A 144 0.35 -11.12 -12.56
CA ASP A 144 0.63 -12.07 -13.63
C ASP A 144 1.65 -11.52 -14.64
N ARG A 145 1.47 -10.26 -15.05
CA ARG A 145 2.37 -9.58 -16.00
C ARG A 145 3.70 -9.14 -15.41
N LEU A 146 3.80 -8.99 -14.09
CA LEU A 146 5.07 -8.66 -13.44
C LEU A 146 5.94 -9.90 -13.20
N GLN A 147 5.37 -11.11 -13.30
CA GLN A 147 6.11 -12.37 -13.20
C GLN A 147 6.74 -12.81 -14.54
N SER A 148 6.22 -12.34 -15.67
CA SER A 148 6.70 -12.65 -17.03
C SER A 148 7.87 -11.79 -17.46
#